data_AF-A0A2W4K6K8-F1
#
_entry.id   AF-A0A2W4K6K8-F1
#
_cell.length_a   1.000
_cell.length_b   1.000
_cell.length_c   1.000
_cell.angle_alpha   90.00
_cell.angle_beta   90.00
_cell.angle_gamma   90.00
#
_symmetry.space_group_name_H-M   'P 1'
#
loop_
_entity.id
_entity.type
_entity.pdbx_description
1 polymer ?
#
loop_
_entity_poly.entity_id
_entity_poly.type
_entity_poly.pdbx_seq_one_letter_code
_entity_poly.pdbx_strand_id
1 'polypeptide(L)'
;MSKTREYFFIGDRGQGEGIEIMGGLWKFILKYAVLTASHFEAHFPNDPHLGEGRDEFLQLPKIKVEPWNGMKGAIAVKGEMTPEARALFLQIIETQFILLWDFMLFKDEQKLLSVSDYTDRIITEHFARDLMEKLFYSWFEPIPEPDRDIKSESNKSGELLEMLLSEMTKEITSMLEKEPSAD
;
A
#
# COMPACT_ATOMS: atom_id res chain seq x y z
N MET A 1 -11.32 -26.45 3.78
CA MET A 1 -11.91 -25.34 4.58
C MET A 1 -11.63 -24.05 3.86
N SER A 2 -12.66 -23.41 3.31
CA SER A 2 -12.53 -22.12 2.60
C SER A 2 -12.20 -21.04 3.62
N LYS A 3 -10.94 -20.61 3.70
CA LYS A 3 -10.58 -19.39 4.44
C LYS A 3 -11.30 -18.25 3.73
N THR A 4 -12.29 -17.66 4.39
CA THR A 4 -12.97 -16.44 3.94
C THR A 4 -11.89 -15.39 3.68
N ARG A 5 -11.68 -15.00 2.42
CA ARG A 5 -10.73 -13.93 2.09
C ARG A 5 -11.33 -12.63 2.58
N GLU A 6 -10.70 -12.02 3.58
CA GLU A 6 -11.06 -10.69 4.06
C GLU A 6 -10.39 -9.67 3.15
N TYR A 7 -11.20 -8.92 2.40
CA TYR A 7 -10.75 -7.83 1.56
C TYR A 7 -11.09 -6.53 2.25
N PHE A 8 -10.10 -5.67 2.48
CA PHE A 8 -10.30 -4.33 3.01
C PHE A 8 -10.17 -3.31 1.89
N PHE A 9 -11.21 -2.49 1.71
CA PHE A 9 -11.20 -1.33 0.82
C PHE A 9 -10.67 -0.13 1.59
N ILE A 10 -9.59 0.48 1.10
CA ILE A 10 -8.80 1.49 1.85
C ILE A 10 -9.01 2.91 1.30
N GLY A 11 -9.91 3.08 0.32
CA GLY A 11 -10.31 4.38 -0.20
C GLY A 11 -9.93 4.62 -1.66
N ASP A 12 -10.35 5.79 -2.16
CA ASP A 12 -10.11 6.31 -3.50
C ASP A 12 -8.91 7.29 -3.46
N ARG A 13 -8.03 7.26 -4.46
CA ARG A 13 -6.98 8.29 -4.64
C ARG A 13 -7.54 9.56 -5.32
N GLY A 14 -8.77 9.52 -5.82
CA GLY A 14 -9.50 10.62 -6.44
C GLY A 14 -10.20 11.54 -5.44
N GLN A 15 -10.37 12.81 -5.82
CA GLN A 15 -11.04 13.87 -5.07
C GLN A 15 -12.57 13.63 -4.91
N GLY A 16 -12.96 12.56 -4.24
CA GLY A 16 -14.32 12.38 -3.75
C GLY A 16 -14.48 13.05 -2.38
N GLU A 17 -15.45 13.95 -2.23
CA GLU A 17 -15.91 14.48 -0.95
C GLU A 17 -16.38 13.33 -0.04
N GLY A 18 -15.44 12.75 0.70
CA GLY A 18 -15.63 11.55 1.49
C GLY A 18 -14.49 11.38 2.47
N ILE A 19 -14.53 12.16 3.56
CA ILE A 19 -13.62 12.15 4.71
C ILE A 19 -12.17 12.53 4.35
N GLU A 20 -11.88 13.83 4.37
CA GLU A 20 -10.51 14.40 4.24
C GLU A 20 -9.47 13.73 5.16
N ILE A 21 -9.91 13.10 6.25
CA ILE A 21 -9.06 12.43 7.25
C ILE A 21 -8.51 11.07 6.75
N MET A 22 -9.14 10.44 5.75
CA MET A 22 -8.64 9.20 5.11
C MET A 22 -7.68 9.48 3.94
N GLY A 23 -7.55 10.74 3.49
CA GLY A 23 -6.81 11.14 2.29
C GLY A 23 -5.30 10.87 2.32
N GLY A 24 -4.74 10.50 3.47
CA GLY A 24 -3.33 10.12 3.63
C GLY A 24 -3.08 8.66 3.99
N LEU A 25 -4.04 7.97 4.61
CA LEU A 25 -3.85 6.62 5.18
C LEU A 25 -3.44 5.60 4.10
N TRP A 26 -4.03 5.72 2.91
CA TRP A 26 -3.68 4.90 1.77
C TRP A 26 -2.20 5.04 1.36
N LYS A 27 -1.61 6.25 1.45
CA LYS A 27 -0.19 6.48 1.15
C LYS A 27 0.69 5.74 2.16
N PHE A 28 0.34 5.80 3.44
CA PHE A 28 1.07 5.10 4.49
C PHE A 28 1.03 3.59 4.32
N ILE A 29 -0.15 3.05 4.01
CA ILE A 29 -0.34 1.63 3.74
C ILE A 29 0.47 1.17 2.52
N LEU A 30 0.46 1.94 1.43
CA LEU A 30 1.27 1.62 0.27
C LEU A 30 2.76 1.70 0.55
N LYS A 31 3.24 2.74 1.24
CA LYS A 31 4.65 2.87 1.61
C LYS A 31 5.09 1.69 2.48
N TYR A 32 4.31 1.35 3.50
CA TYR A 32 4.62 0.20 4.35
C TYR A 32 4.63 -1.12 3.55
N ALA A 33 3.68 -1.29 2.62
CA ALA A 33 3.63 -2.47 1.76
C ALA A 33 4.88 -2.55 0.84
N VAL A 34 5.30 -1.45 0.23
CA VAL A 34 6.52 -1.38 -0.59
C VAL A 34 7.76 -1.73 0.23
N LEU A 35 7.88 -1.16 1.44
CA LEU A 35 9.03 -1.37 2.32
C LEU A 35 9.10 -2.77 2.92
N THR A 36 7.99 -3.50 3.00
CA THR A 36 7.95 -4.86 3.55
C THR A 36 7.85 -5.95 2.49
N ALA A 37 7.55 -5.60 1.24
CA ALA A 37 7.45 -6.54 0.14
C ALA A 37 8.80 -7.16 -0.19
N SER A 38 8.76 -8.44 -0.56
CA SER A 38 9.85 -9.22 -1.12
C SER A 38 9.84 -9.21 -2.65
N HIS A 39 8.65 -9.16 -3.26
CA HIS A 39 8.46 -9.24 -4.71
C HIS A 39 7.32 -8.33 -5.16
N PHE A 40 7.32 -8.01 -6.45
CA PHE A 40 6.22 -7.31 -7.11
C PHE A 40 5.80 -8.00 -8.42
N GLU A 41 4.58 -7.67 -8.83
CA GLU A 41 4.06 -7.94 -10.16
C GLU A 41 3.29 -6.70 -10.60
N ALA A 42 3.69 -6.06 -11.70
CA ALA A 42 3.00 -4.92 -12.30
C ALA A 42 2.46 -5.30 -13.68
N HIS A 43 1.22 -4.95 -13.98
CA HIS A 43 0.60 -5.25 -15.28
C HIS A 43 0.50 -3.99 -16.13
N PHE A 44 0.99 -4.10 -17.36
CA PHE A 44 0.97 -3.01 -18.33
C PHE A 44 0.12 -3.44 -19.53
N PRO A 45 -1.10 -2.89 -19.65
CA PRO A 45 -1.86 -2.93 -20.89
C PRO A 45 -1.04 -2.47 -22.10
N ASN A 46 -1.35 -3.03 -23.27
CA ASN A 46 -0.85 -2.50 -24.54
C ASN A 46 -1.72 -1.33 -25.01
N ASP A 47 -1.85 -0.32 -24.15
CA ASP A 47 -2.59 0.91 -24.39
C ASP A 47 -1.72 2.11 -23.96
N PRO A 48 -1.55 3.16 -24.77
CA PRO A 48 -0.71 4.31 -24.43
C PRO A 48 -1.16 5.07 -23.18
N HIS A 49 -2.46 5.03 -22.84
CA HIS A 49 -3.00 5.71 -21.67
C HIS A 49 -2.90 4.84 -20.41
N LEU A 50 -3.05 3.51 -20.55
CA LEU A 50 -3.04 2.57 -19.43
C LEU A 50 -1.68 1.94 -19.12
N GLY A 51 -0.71 2.10 -20.01
CA GLY A 51 0.64 1.51 -19.90
C GLY A 51 1.69 2.43 -19.26
N GLU A 52 1.29 3.48 -18.54
CA GLU A 52 2.22 4.42 -17.91
C GLU A 52 3.15 3.71 -16.92
N GLY A 53 4.42 4.12 -16.87
CA GLY A 53 5.44 3.49 -16.00
C GLY A 53 6.08 2.23 -16.60
N ARG A 54 5.57 1.73 -17.74
CA ARG A 54 6.07 0.48 -18.35
C ARG A 54 7.58 0.52 -18.61
N ASP A 55 8.07 1.60 -19.21
CA ASP A 55 9.46 1.69 -19.63
C ASP A 55 10.41 1.76 -18.43
N GLU A 56 10.01 2.44 -17.37
CA GLU A 56 10.71 2.51 -16.10
C GLU A 56 10.81 1.13 -15.44
N PHE A 57 9.71 0.37 -15.42
CA PHE A 57 9.69 -0.98 -14.86
C PHE A 57 10.49 -1.99 -15.69
N LEU A 58 10.54 -1.82 -17.01
CA LEU A 58 11.35 -2.67 -17.90
C LEU A 58 12.85 -2.45 -17.74
N GLN A 59 13.28 -1.35 -17.11
CA GLN A 59 14.68 -1.06 -16.83
C GLN A 59 15.15 -1.59 -15.47
N LEU A 60 14.23 -2.08 -14.63
CA LEU A 60 14.58 -2.60 -13.31
C LEU A 60 15.45 -3.85 -13.43
N PRO A 61 16.45 -4.02 -12.52
CA PRO A 61 17.24 -5.23 -12.48
C PRO A 61 16.40 -6.42 -12.00
N LYS A 62 16.82 -7.64 -12.38
CA LYS A 62 16.22 -8.91 -11.91
C LYS A 62 14.71 -9.04 -12.16
N ILE A 63 14.22 -8.46 -13.24
CA ILE A 63 12.84 -8.65 -13.67
C ILE A 63 12.65 -9.84 -14.59
N LYS A 64 11.42 -10.32 -14.64
CA LYS A 64 10.89 -11.25 -15.63
C LYS A 64 9.66 -10.62 -16.28
N VAL A 65 9.61 -10.68 -17.61
CA VAL A 65 8.46 -10.19 -18.38
C VAL A 65 7.74 -11.38 -18.99
N GLU A 66 6.42 -11.43 -18.83
CA GLU A 66 5.58 -12.46 -19.42
C GLU A 66 4.25 -11.89 -19.94
N PRO A 67 3.58 -12.57 -20.89
CA PRO A 67 2.24 -12.16 -21.32
C PRO A 67 1.25 -12.19 -20.15
N TRP A 68 0.43 -11.16 -20.03
CA TRP A 68 -0.66 -11.12 -19.06
C TRP A 68 -1.99 -11.48 -19.74
N ASN A 69 -2.65 -12.53 -19.25
CA ASN A 69 -3.88 -13.02 -19.86
C ASN A 69 -5.12 -12.16 -19.56
N GLY A 70 -5.00 -11.17 -18.67
CA GLY A 70 -6.11 -10.28 -18.33
C GLY A 70 -6.50 -9.33 -19.46
N MET A 71 -5.58 -9.01 -20.37
CA MET A 71 -5.84 -8.13 -21.50
C MET A 71 -4.95 -8.47 -22.71
N LYS A 72 -5.53 -8.41 -23.92
CA LYS A 72 -4.80 -8.74 -25.16
C LYS A 72 -3.60 -7.82 -25.35
N GLY A 73 -2.42 -8.43 -25.49
CA GLY A 73 -1.17 -7.71 -25.74
C GLY A 73 -0.53 -7.12 -24.48
N ALA A 74 -1.18 -7.22 -23.33
CA ALA A 74 -0.64 -6.74 -22.08
C ALA A 74 0.47 -7.66 -21.54
N ILE A 75 1.34 -7.08 -20.74
CA ILE A 75 2.46 -7.79 -20.11
C ILE A 75 2.35 -7.71 -18.59
N ALA A 76 2.92 -8.71 -17.92
CA ALA A 76 3.23 -8.68 -16.51
C ALA A 76 4.76 -8.55 -16.35
N VAL A 77 5.19 -7.54 -15.59
CA VAL A 77 6.58 -7.38 -15.16
C VAL A 77 6.66 -7.81 -13.70
N LYS A 78 7.47 -8.82 -13.43
CA LYS A 78 7.64 -9.43 -12.11
C LYS A 78 9.08 -9.26 -11.66
N GLY A 79 9.33 -9.02 -10.38
CA GLY A 79 10.69 -8.88 -9.90
C GLY A 79 10.81 -8.98 -8.39
N GLU A 80 12.04 -9.14 -7.93
CA GLU A 80 12.41 -8.93 -6.53
C GLU A 80 12.26 -7.45 -6.18
N MET A 81 11.92 -7.16 -4.92
CA MET A 81 11.82 -5.80 -4.41
C MET A 81 13.21 -5.26 -4.03
N THR A 82 14.05 -5.02 -5.05
CA THR A 82 15.41 -4.43 -4.93
C THR A 82 15.35 -2.95 -4.51
N PRO A 83 16.46 -2.34 -4.08
CA PRO A 83 16.48 -0.91 -3.75
C PRO A 83 15.96 -0.01 -4.89
N GLU A 84 16.28 -0.33 -6.14
CA GLU A 84 15.82 0.43 -7.32
C GLU A 84 14.32 0.29 -7.54
N ALA A 85 13.78 -0.93 -7.39
CA ALA A 85 12.34 -1.17 -7.48
C ALA A 85 11.60 -0.42 -6.37
N ARG A 86 12.11 -0.45 -5.13
CA ARG A 86 11.55 0.30 -3.98
C ARG A 86 11.54 1.79 -4.25
N ALA A 87 12.68 2.34 -4.69
CA ALA A 87 12.81 3.75 -5.00
C ALA A 87 11.80 4.19 -6.07
N LEU A 88 11.63 3.39 -7.13
CA LEU A 88 10.63 3.65 -8.17
C LEU A 88 9.21 3.68 -7.58
N PHE A 89 8.81 2.64 -6.84
CA PHE A 89 7.47 2.61 -6.22
C PHE A 89 7.25 3.78 -5.25
N LEU A 90 8.24 4.14 -4.42
CA LEU A 90 8.13 5.26 -3.48
C LEU A 90 8.01 6.59 -4.23
N GLN A 91 8.80 6.80 -5.29
CA GLN A 91 8.69 7.99 -6.13
C GLN A 91 7.29 8.11 -6.75
N ILE A 92 6.74 7.01 -7.25
CA ILE A 92 5.37 6.95 -7.79
C ILE A 92 4.34 7.34 -6.74
N ILE A 93 4.46 6.83 -5.51
CA ILE A 93 3.52 7.14 -4.42
C ILE A 93 3.60 8.63 -4.00
N GLU A 94 4.81 9.19 -3.94
CA GLU A 94 5.01 10.57 -3.49
C GLU A 94 4.60 11.59 -4.55
N THR A 95 5.04 11.38 -5.79
CA THR A 95 4.84 12.33 -6.88
C THR A 95 3.48 12.17 -7.55
N GLN A 96 2.87 10.98 -7.46
CA GLN A 96 1.70 10.60 -8.24
C GLN A 96 1.89 10.81 -9.75
N PHE A 97 3.15 10.87 -10.22
CA PHE A 97 3.49 11.21 -11.60
C PHE A 97 3.21 10.06 -12.56
N ILE A 98 3.28 8.81 -12.07
CA ILE A 98 2.97 7.61 -12.84
C ILE A 98 1.70 7.00 -12.25
N LEU A 99 0.67 6.84 -13.07
CA LEU A 99 -0.56 6.14 -12.71
C LEU A 99 -0.44 4.67 -13.11
N LEU A 100 0.12 3.86 -12.22
CA LEU A 100 0.16 2.40 -12.44
C LEU A 100 -1.27 1.84 -12.45
N TRP A 101 -1.64 1.21 -13.56
CA TRP A 101 -2.96 0.61 -13.77
C TRP A 101 -3.25 -0.52 -12.78
N ASP A 102 -2.35 -1.50 -12.69
CA ASP A 102 -2.50 -2.65 -11.82
C ASP A 102 -1.13 -3.14 -11.32
N PHE A 103 -1.02 -3.35 -10.01
CA PHE A 103 0.14 -4.00 -9.42
C PHE A 103 -0.18 -4.75 -8.13
N MET A 104 0.64 -5.75 -7.85
CA MET A 104 0.60 -6.58 -6.65
C MET A 104 1.95 -6.59 -5.96
N LEU A 105 1.92 -6.56 -4.64
CA LEU A 105 3.07 -6.66 -3.76
C LEU A 105 2.96 -7.94 -2.94
N PHE A 106 4.08 -8.63 -2.77
CA PHE A 106 4.14 -9.93 -2.09
C PHE A 106 5.20 -9.93 -1.02
N LYS A 107 4.90 -10.56 0.12
CA LYS A 107 5.87 -10.85 1.19
C LYS A 107 5.89 -12.36 1.43
N ASP A 108 7.06 -12.98 1.29
CA ASP A 108 7.24 -14.42 1.49
C ASP A 108 6.21 -15.25 0.68
N GLU A 109 6.05 -14.91 -0.60
CA GLU A 109 5.08 -15.50 -1.56
C GLU A 109 3.59 -15.25 -1.24
N GLN A 110 3.27 -14.56 -0.15
CA GLN A 110 1.91 -14.18 0.20
C GLN A 110 1.58 -12.80 -0.36
N LYS A 111 0.41 -12.68 -0.99
CA LYS A 111 -0.07 -11.39 -1.51
C LYS A 111 -0.32 -10.45 -0.34
N LEU A 112 0.46 -9.38 -0.30
CA LEU A 112 0.41 -8.34 0.72
C LEU A 112 -0.68 -7.33 0.37
N LEU A 113 -0.63 -6.84 -0.86
CA LEU A 113 -1.45 -5.74 -1.35
C LEU A 113 -1.60 -5.86 -2.86
N SER A 114 -2.77 -5.49 -3.37
CA SER A 114 -3.02 -5.30 -4.79
C SER A 114 -3.71 -3.95 -5.00
N VAL A 115 -3.23 -3.19 -5.98
CA VAL A 115 -3.87 -1.96 -6.48
C VAL A 115 -4.31 -2.22 -7.90
N SER A 116 -5.54 -1.87 -8.22
CA SER A 116 -6.11 -2.01 -9.56
C SER A 116 -6.90 -0.77 -9.95
N ASP A 117 -7.00 -0.52 -11.25
CA ASP A 117 -7.79 0.57 -11.84
C ASP A 117 -7.31 1.96 -11.39
N TYR A 118 -5.98 2.18 -11.40
CA TYR A 118 -5.23 3.41 -11.07
C TYR A 118 -5.34 3.95 -9.64
N THR A 119 -6.56 4.05 -9.12
CA THR A 119 -6.95 4.85 -7.97
C THR A 119 -8.04 4.22 -7.13
N ASP A 120 -8.81 3.30 -7.71
CA ASP A 120 -10.13 3.01 -7.18
C ASP A 120 -10.11 1.89 -6.15
N ARG A 121 -9.13 0.97 -6.21
CA ARG A 121 -9.17 -0.25 -5.39
C ARG A 121 -7.81 -0.63 -4.85
N ILE A 122 -7.52 -0.21 -3.62
CA ILE A 122 -6.49 -0.84 -2.79
C ILE A 122 -7.15 -1.99 -2.05
N ILE A 123 -6.70 -3.20 -2.35
CA ILE A 123 -7.16 -4.44 -1.74
C ILE A 123 -5.98 -5.07 -1.01
N THR A 124 -6.16 -5.40 0.26
CA THR A 124 -5.14 -6.10 1.06
C THR A 124 -5.67 -7.43 1.57
N GLU A 125 -4.80 -8.42 1.69
CA GLU A 125 -5.08 -9.73 2.30
C GLU A 125 -4.03 -9.97 3.38
N HIS A 126 -4.44 -10.31 4.61
CA HIS A 126 -3.57 -10.55 5.79
C HIS A 126 -2.73 -9.36 6.28
N PHE A 127 -2.23 -8.50 5.38
CA PHE A 127 -1.45 -7.30 5.65
C PHE A 127 -2.14 -6.27 6.54
N ALA A 128 -3.41 -5.95 6.25
CA ALA A 128 -4.16 -5.03 7.10
C ALA A 128 -4.24 -5.58 8.52
N ARG A 129 -4.37 -6.91 8.68
CA ARG A 129 -4.37 -7.52 10.00
C ARG A 129 -3.02 -7.40 10.68
N ASP A 130 -1.90 -7.75 10.05
CA ASP A 130 -0.58 -7.67 10.69
C ASP A 130 -0.17 -6.22 11.03
N LEU A 131 -0.46 -5.28 10.14
CA LEU A 131 -0.22 -3.85 10.34
C LEU A 131 -1.11 -3.33 11.47
N MET A 132 -2.40 -3.66 11.47
CA MET A 132 -3.30 -3.28 12.54
C MET A 132 -2.92 -4.00 13.84
N GLU A 133 -2.57 -5.28 13.85
CA GLU A 133 -2.11 -5.98 15.05
C GLU A 133 -0.86 -5.32 15.62
N LYS A 134 0.13 -4.93 14.80
CA LYS A 134 1.29 -4.14 15.28
C LYS A 134 0.88 -2.78 15.85
N LEU A 135 0.06 -2.03 15.14
CA LEU A 135 -0.40 -0.70 15.57
C LEU A 135 -1.31 -0.75 16.79
N PHE A 136 -2.09 -1.83 16.96
CA PHE A 136 -3.07 -2.00 18.04
C PHE A 136 -2.52 -2.79 19.24
N TYR A 137 -1.52 -3.69 19.08
CA TYR A 137 -0.83 -4.32 20.22
C TYR A 137 -0.04 -3.29 21.03
N SER A 138 0.53 -2.27 20.38
CA SER A 138 1.12 -1.12 21.07
C SER A 138 0.09 -0.23 21.76
N TRP A 139 -1.22 -0.46 21.56
CA TRP A 139 -2.27 0.51 21.86
C TRP A 139 -3.35 0.02 22.84
N PHE A 140 -3.48 -1.30 23.07
CA PHE A 140 -4.31 -1.84 24.15
C PHE A 140 -3.47 -2.14 25.40
N GLU A 141 -3.07 -1.10 26.13
CA GLU A 141 -3.22 -1.21 27.58
C GLU A 141 -4.73 -1.14 27.88
N PRO A 142 -5.26 -1.99 28.78
CA PRO A 142 -6.70 -2.11 28.98
C PRO A 142 -7.32 -0.75 29.32
N ILE A 143 -8.31 -0.35 28.53
CA ILE A 143 -9.12 0.86 28.78
C ILE A 143 -9.77 0.69 30.17
N PRO A 144 -9.50 1.56 31.15
CA PRO A 144 -10.23 1.53 32.42
C PRO A 144 -11.72 1.66 32.13
N GLU A 145 -12.56 0.85 32.80
CA GLU A 145 -13.99 0.81 32.52
C GLU A 145 -14.61 2.22 32.43
N PRO A 146 -15.48 2.48 31.43
CA PRO A 146 -15.98 3.81 31.18
C PRO A 146 -16.95 4.22 32.30
N ASP A 147 -16.54 5.16 33.14
CA ASP A 147 -17.49 5.90 33.95
C ASP A 147 -18.45 6.65 33.00
N ARG A 148 -19.74 6.41 33.26
CA ARG A 148 -20.88 6.84 32.44
C ARG A 148 -20.95 8.36 32.42
N ASP A 149 -20.51 8.98 31.33
CA ASP A 149 -21.07 10.22 30.78
C ASP A 149 -20.30 10.62 29.51
N ILE A 150 -20.73 10.12 28.35
CA ILE A 150 -20.18 10.53 27.06
C ILE A 150 -21.21 11.37 26.32
N LYS A 151 -21.05 12.70 26.41
CA LYS A 151 -21.65 13.67 25.49
C LYS A 151 -20.82 13.73 24.21
N SER A 152 -21.46 13.48 23.07
CA SER A 152 -21.05 13.77 21.69
C SER A 152 -19.54 13.69 21.35
N GLU A 153 -19.08 12.49 20.95
CA GLU A 153 -17.71 12.25 20.48
C GLU A 153 -17.58 12.38 18.95
N SER A 154 -17.75 13.58 18.39
CA SER A 154 -17.32 13.83 17.01
C SER A 154 -15.84 14.23 16.92
N ASN A 155 -15.24 14.76 18.00
CA ASN A 155 -13.86 15.26 18.00
C ASN A 155 -12.79 14.19 18.28
N LYS A 156 -13.14 13.07 18.94
CA LYS A 156 -12.15 12.03 19.29
C LYS A 156 -11.64 11.22 18.09
N SER A 157 -12.45 11.10 17.04
CA SER A 157 -12.07 10.33 15.84
C SER A 157 -10.96 11.01 15.03
N GLY A 158 -10.89 12.35 15.03
CA GLY A 158 -9.86 13.09 14.31
C GLY A 158 -8.50 13.00 14.99
N GLU A 159 -8.47 13.22 16.32
CA GLU A 159 -7.26 13.09 17.14
C GLU A 159 -6.67 11.66 17.08
N LEU A 160 -7.54 10.65 17.07
CA LEU A 160 -7.15 9.24 16.95
C LEU A 160 -6.48 8.95 15.60
N LEU A 161 -7.00 9.54 14.51
CA LEU A 161 -6.42 9.39 13.18
C LEU A 161 -5.08 10.11 13.04
N GLU A 162 -4.96 11.35 13.54
CA GLU A 162 -3.69 12.08 13.53
C GLU A 162 -2.58 11.33 14.28
N MET A 163 -2.92 10.75 15.43
CA MET A 163 -1.97 9.96 16.20
C MET A 163 -1.56 8.67 15.48
N LEU A 164 -2.51 7.97 14.84
CA LEU A 164 -2.22 6.78 14.04
C LEU A 164 -1.27 7.10 12.87
N LEU A 165 -1.51 8.21 12.18
CA LEU A 165 -0.65 8.67 11.08
C LEU A 165 0.76 9.02 11.59
N SER A 166 0.87 9.63 12.78
CA SER A 166 2.15 9.94 13.41
C SER A 166 2.98 8.68 13.69
N GLU A 167 2.37 7.64 14.24
CA GLU A 167 3.08 6.40 14.58
C GLU A 167 3.50 5.62 13.33
N MET A 168 2.62 5.52 12.32
CA MET A 168 2.98 4.95 11.02
C MET A 168 4.13 5.70 10.35
N THR A 169 4.17 7.03 10.49
CA THR A 169 5.26 7.86 9.98
C THR A 169 6.58 7.48 10.66
N LYS A 170 6.61 7.31 11.98
CA LYS A 170 7.82 6.92 12.70
C LYS A 170 8.33 5.54 12.27
N GLU A 171 7.43 4.56 12.14
CA GLU A 171 7.81 3.22 11.70
C GLU A 171 8.41 3.24 10.29
N ILE A 172 7.76 3.93 9.35
CA ILE A 172 8.27 4.08 7.97
C ILE A 172 9.62 4.80 7.96
N THR A 173 9.77 5.89 8.71
CA THR A 173 11.05 6.60 8.83
C THR A 173 12.13 5.67 9.38
N SER A 174 11.83 4.90 10.43
CA SER A 174 12.77 3.94 10.99
C SER A 174 13.18 2.86 9.98
N MET A 175 12.26 2.40 9.14
CA MET A 175 12.56 1.43 8.08
C MET A 175 13.46 2.04 7.00
N LEU A 176 13.20 3.28 6.59
CA LEU A 176 14.01 4.00 5.61
C LEU A 176 15.43 4.28 6.13
N GLU A 177 15.59 4.59 7.42
CA GLU A 177 16.89 4.78 8.06
C GLU A 177 17.70 3.48 8.23
N LYS A 178 17.02 2.31 8.18
CA LYS A 178 17.64 0.99 8.35
C LYS A 178 18.07 0.33 7.04
N GLU A 179 17.63 0.81 5.88
CA GLU A 179 18.17 0.33 4.59
C GLU A 179 19.60 0.89 4.44
N PRO A 180 20.66 0.06 4.48
CA PRO A 180 22.00 0.56 4.28
C PRO A 180 22.13 1.08 2.84
N SER A 181 22.79 2.23 2.69
CA SER A 181 23.29 2.68 1.40
C SER A 181 24.10 1.54 0.79
N ALA A 182 23.62 0.98 -0.32
CA ALA A 182 24.37 0.00 -1.10
C ALA A 182 25.61 0.71 -1.67
N ASP A 183 26.74 0.53 -0.99
CA ASP A 183 28.09 0.77 -1.53
C ASP A 183 28.47 -0.31 -2.54
#